data_AF-X6MEP7-F1
#
_entry.id   AF-X6MEP7-F1
#
_cell.length_a   1.000
_cell.length_b   1.000
_cell.length_c   1.000
_cell.angle_alpha   90.00
_cell.angle_beta   90.00
_cell.angle_gamma   90.00
#
_symmetry.space_group_name_H-M   'P 1'
#
loop_
_entity.id
_entity.type
_entity.pdbx_description
1 polymer ?
#
loop_
_entity_poly.entity_id
_entity_poly.type
_entity_poly.pdbx_seq_one_letter_code
_entity_poly.pdbx_strand_id
1 'polypeptide(L)'
;MSLKAFIYLEKKMHEVTLTSLDLRGLKEKVVELLNKTKNSNSSIHFKIADNSGQEINNDQQLQNAFQTQPVFFFVHFNQSFVPFFFIHLFFFKKIIKLIKQMMRINIKKMKKKEEEENDDDCHKIVNPLVLLTGAAKYENLDYLPGVKTDLMILRKLFEEIYGYKVYCTYDPNNPETESLTFKQFNIFLNDHYSSLIKSNDDNYDSFIFVWCGHGNTKLEEGDTLITSDDDKYKSFKKIQEIFTHDTDVFLNKPKIFIKNACRGNEEPQKRKRGTNQQQQWHNIESDTLIIFSTTPGKYIFDSSDSNKGKGSYFTECFCDIMSQNIKLSKSLDDNVRLITKLVKQKALAGQIIQTTTTCDRRVFLYNNYYYLSNTSIEMNQNHPWNKANKKAHEIVNQMINEKQQGIIVISTNIDQFAKSNNKKFWQEVPFSMMINSKEYLKQKIIIGKYSICLFCSKK
;
A
#
# COMPACT_ATOMS: atom_id res chain seq x y z
N MET A 1 -35.68 15.59 -35.14
CA MET A 1 -34.62 15.95 -34.17
C MET A 1 -33.39 15.12 -34.48
N SER A 2 -32.20 15.71 -34.49
CA SER A 2 -30.95 14.94 -34.61
C SER A 2 -30.59 14.33 -33.26
N LEU A 3 -30.31 13.03 -33.25
CA LEU A 3 -29.98 12.29 -32.03
C LEU A 3 -28.47 12.07 -31.97
N LYS A 4 -27.82 12.65 -30.98
CA LYS A 4 -26.36 12.54 -30.79
C LYS A 4 -26.01 11.35 -29.90
N ALA A 5 -25.01 10.58 -30.31
CA ALA A 5 -24.44 9.50 -29.51
C ALA A 5 -22.93 9.39 -29.74
N PHE A 6 -22.24 8.72 -28.82
CA PHE A 6 -20.81 8.43 -28.93
C PHE A 6 -20.60 6.93 -29.12
N ILE A 7 -19.88 6.54 -30.18
CA ILE A 7 -19.50 5.15 -30.46
C ILE A 7 -18.03 4.96 -30.12
N TYR A 8 -17.74 4.04 -29.21
CA TYR A 8 -16.38 3.61 -28.88
C TYR A 8 -15.99 2.42 -29.77
N LEU A 9 -15.03 2.67 -30.67
CA LEU A 9 -14.57 1.74 -31.69
C LEU A 9 -13.04 1.78 -31.76
N GLU A 10 -12.38 0.61 -31.70
CA GLU A 10 -10.91 0.49 -31.83
C GLU A 10 -10.09 1.45 -30.93
N LYS A 11 -10.56 1.68 -29.70
CA LYS A 11 -9.97 2.60 -28.72
C LYS A 11 -10.10 4.09 -29.06
N LYS A 12 -10.98 4.45 -29.99
CA LYS A 12 -11.34 5.83 -30.31
C LYS A 12 -12.82 6.05 -30.07
N MET A 13 -13.15 7.25 -29.60
CA MET A 13 -14.54 7.68 -29.42
C MET A 13 -14.95 8.53 -30.63
N HIS A 14 -16.09 8.21 -31.23
CA HIS A 14 -16.63 8.88 -32.40
C HIS A 14 -18.01 9.45 -32.09
N GLU A 15 -18.20 10.76 -32.22
CA GLU A 15 -19.55 11.36 -32.18
C GLU A 15 -20.28 11.02 -33.48
N VAL A 16 -21.49 10.50 -33.36
CA VAL A 16 -22.37 10.20 -34.49
C VAL A 16 -23.72 10.88 -34.29
N THR A 17 -24.34 11.25 -35.41
CA THR A 17 -25.72 11.70 -35.44
C THR A 17 -26.57 10.62 -36.11
N LEU A 18 -27.60 10.17 -35.39
CA LEU A 18 -28.61 9.23 -35.90
C LEU A 18 -29.83 10.03 -36.39
N THR A 19 -30.36 9.62 -37.54
CA THR A 19 -31.59 10.18 -38.13
C THR A 19 -32.85 9.59 -37.49
N SER A 20 -32.74 8.40 -36.91
CA SER A 20 -33.82 7.61 -36.31
C SER A 20 -33.27 6.65 -35.25
N LEU A 21 -34.12 6.24 -34.30
CA LEU A 21 -33.79 5.26 -33.24
C LEU A 21 -34.10 3.84 -33.70
N ASP A 22 -33.45 3.44 -34.79
CA ASP A 22 -33.49 2.07 -35.29
C ASP A 22 -32.09 1.46 -35.27
N LEU A 23 -32.01 0.19 -34.83
CA LEU A 23 -30.76 -0.55 -34.67
C LEU A 23 -30.04 -0.73 -35.99
N ARG A 24 -30.79 -0.79 -37.10
CA ARG A 24 -30.22 -0.88 -38.44
C ARG A 24 -29.39 0.36 -38.77
N GLY A 25 -29.91 1.56 -38.55
CA GLY A 25 -29.22 2.82 -38.76
C GLY A 25 -27.99 2.96 -37.87
N LEU A 26 -28.06 2.50 -36.62
CA LEU A 26 -26.87 2.43 -35.75
C LEU A 26 -25.80 1.48 -36.29
N LYS A 27 -26.18 0.28 -36.74
CA LYS A 27 -25.25 -0.68 -37.36
C LYS A 27 -24.62 -0.12 -38.63
N GLU A 28 -25.40 0.57 -39.47
CA GLU A 28 -24.90 1.25 -40.68
C GLU A 28 -23.86 2.32 -40.32
N LYS A 29 -24.07 3.09 -39.24
CA LYS A 29 -23.05 4.04 -38.74
C LYS A 29 -21.78 3.35 -38.23
N VAL A 30 -21.90 2.22 -37.54
CA VAL A 30 -20.72 1.44 -37.12
C VAL A 30 -19.94 0.94 -38.34
N VAL A 31 -20.62 0.43 -39.38
CA VAL A 31 -20.00 0.00 -40.64
C VAL A 31 -19.33 1.16 -41.37
N GLU A 32 -19.98 2.34 -41.41
CA GLU A 32 -19.41 3.56 -41.98
C GLU A 32 -18.08 3.93 -41.27
N LEU A 33 -18.04 3.86 -39.94
CA LEU A 33 -16.84 4.12 -39.15
C LEU A 33 -15.74 3.07 -39.40
N LEU A 34 -16.11 1.79 -39.53
CA LEU A 34 -15.18 0.70 -39.82
C LEU A 34 -14.53 0.85 -41.19
N ASN A 35 -15.30 1.22 -42.21
CA ASN A 35 -14.78 1.41 -43.57
C ASN A 35 -13.84 2.62 -43.65
N LYS A 36 -14.02 3.63 -42.80
CA LYS A 36 -13.06 4.75 -42.68
C LYS A 36 -11.73 4.32 -42.07
N THR A 37 -11.71 3.27 -41.22
CA THR A 37 -10.48 2.82 -40.55
C THR A 37 -9.78 1.66 -41.27
N LYS A 38 -10.47 0.87 -42.10
CA LYS A 38 -9.90 -0.30 -42.80
C LYS A 38 -10.20 -0.32 -44.29
N ASN A 39 -9.15 -0.47 -45.11
CA ASN A 39 -9.20 -0.62 -46.58
C ASN A 39 -9.71 -1.99 -47.07
N SER A 40 -10.50 -2.73 -46.29
CA SER A 40 -10.92 -4.09 -46.67
C SER A 40 -12.40 -4.33 -46.40
N ASN A 41 -13.14 -4.64 -47.47
CA ASN A 41 -14.58 -4.99 -47.49
C ASN A 41 -14.92 -6.35 -46.83
N SER A 42 -14.13 -6.85 -45.89
CA SER A 42 -14.46 -8.10 -45.20
C SER A 42 -15.73 -7.90 -44.36
N SER A 43 -16.69 -8.81 -44.47
CA SER A 43 -17.86 -8.88 -43.59
C SER A 43 -17.40 -9.07 -42.15
N ILE A 44 -17.39 -7.98 -41.36
CA ILE A 44 -17.00 -8.00 -39.97
C ILE A 44 -18.26 -8.23 -39.12
N HIS A 45 -18.30 -9.36 -38.40
CA HIS A 45 -19.35 -9.59 -37.42
C HIS A 45 -19.01 -8.86 -36.11
N PHE A 46 -19.93 -7.99 -35.66
CA PHE A 46 -19.81 -7.23 -34.43
C PHE A 46 -21.11 -7.21 -33.62
N LYS A 47 -20.98 -6.90 -32.33
CA LYS A 47 -22.04 -6.66 -31.35
C LYS A 47 -21.93 -5.25 -30.82
N ILE A 48 -23.04 -4.66 -30.40
CA ILE A 48 -23.11 -3.31 -29.83
C ILE A 48 -23.63 -3.44 -28.40
N ALA A 49 -22.99 -2.77 -27.44
CA ALA A 49 -23.45 -2.67 -26.06
C ALA A 49 -23.66 -1.20 -25.64
N ASP A 50 -24.56 -0.95 -24.69
CA ASP A 50 -24.82 0.39 -24.13
C ASP A 50 -23.84 0.79 -23.01
N ASN A 51 -24.11 1.91 -22.33
CA ASN A 51 -23.31 2.43 -21.22
C ASN A 51 -23.27 1.53 -19.98
N SER A 52 -24.25 0.63 -19.81
CA SER A 52 -24.29 -0.37 -18.75
C SER A 52 -23.54 -1.66 -19.14
N GLY A 53 -23.11 -1.77 -20.40
CA GLY A 53 -22.48 -2.96 -20.95
C GLY A 53 -23.50 -4.00 -21.43
N GLN A 54 -24.79 -3.66 -21.52
CA GLN A 54 -25.83 -4.56 -22.01
C GLN A 54 -25.85 -4.59 -23.54
N GLU A 55 -25.90 -5.78 -24.13
CA GLU A 55 -25.97 -5.97 -25.59
C GLU A 55 -27.30 -5.46 -26.17
N ILE A 56 -27.22 -4.62 -27.20
CA ILE A 56 -28.36 -4.06 -27.94
C ILE A 56 -28.62 -4.93 -29.17
N ASN A 57 -29.68 -5.72 -29.12
CA ASN A 57 -30.10 -6.63 -30.18
C ASN A 57 -31.43 -6.25 -30.85
N ASN A 58 -32.16 -5.26 -30.33
CA ASN A 58 -33.41 -4.75 -30.91
C ASN A 58 -33.59 -3.24 -30.71
N ASP A 59 -34.59 -2.65 -31.39
CA ASP A 59 -34.86 -1.21 -31.38
C ASP A 59 -35.33 -0.70 -30.01
N GLN A 60 -36.06 -1.51 -29.23
CA GLN A 60 -36.53 -1.10 -27.90
C GLN A 60 -35.35 -0.88 -26.94
N GLN A 61 -34.34 -1.76 -26.98
CA GLN A 61 -33.12 -1.60 -26.19
C GLN A 61 -32.34 -0.35 -26.60
N LEU A 62 -32.29 -0.06 -27.91
CA LEU A 62 -31.68 1.16 -28.40
C LEU A 62 -32.40 2.40 -27.87
N GLN A 63 -33.74 2.41 -27.91
CA GLN A 63 -34.54 3.52 -27.36
C GLN A 63 -34.32 3.70 -25.85
N ASN A 64 -34.23 2.60 -25.10
CA ASN A 64 -33.95 2.64 -23.66
C ASN A 64 -32.57 3.27 -23.38
N ALA A 65 -31.54 2.95 -24.17
CA ALA A 65 -30.21 3.54 -24.02
C ALA A 65 -30.21 5.08 -24.18
N PHE A 66 -31.12 5.62 -25.01
CA PHE A 66 -31.30 7.06 -25.21
C PHE A 66 -32.05 7.77 -24.06
N GLN A 67 -32.59 7.04 -23.08
CA GLN A 67 -33.17 7.64 -21.88
C GLN A 67 -32.08 8.19 -20.93
N THR A 68 -30.84 7.74 -21.08
CA THR A 68 -29.69 8.21 -20.30
C THR A 68 -28.76 9.07 -21.16
N GLN A 69 -28.46 10.30 -20.75
CA GLN A 69 -27.50 11.17 -21.43
C GLN A 69 -26.21 11.34 -20.58
N PRO A 70 -25.01 11.32 -21.19
CA PRO A 70 -24.74 11.12 -22.62
C PRO A 70 -24.89 9.65 -23.06
N VAL A 71 -25.26 9.44 -24.32
CA VAL A 71 -25.46 8.10 -24.90
C VAL A 71 -24.13 7.55 -25.42
N PHE A 72 -23.69 6.43 -24.86
CA PHE A 72 -22.46 5.73 -25.25
C PHE A 72 -22.77 4.32 -25.76
N PHE A 73 -22.12 3.93 -26.86
CA PHE A 73 -22.17 2.59 -27.42
C PHE A 73 -20.77 2.01 -27.56
N PHE A 74 -20.61 0.73 -27.21
CA PHE A 74 -19.36 -0.02 -27.33
C PHE A 74 -19.50 -1.10 -28.41
N VAL A 75 -18.56 -1.15 -29.35
CA VAL A 75 -18.57 -2.13 -30.44
C VAL A 75 -17.57 -3.25 -30.14
N HIS A 76 -18.06 -4.50 -30.11
CA HIS A 76 -17.28 -5.70 -29.86
C HIS A 76 -17.23 -6.59 -31.11
N PHE A 77 -16.06 -7.05 -31.53
CA PHE A 77 -15.92 -7.91 -32.70
C PHE A 77 -15.94 -9.39 -32.33
N ASN A 78 -16.78 -10.18 -33.00
CA ASN A 78 -16.80 -11.63 -32.87
C ASN A 78 -15.71 -12.20 -33.77
N GLN A 79 -14.46 -12.25 -33.30
CA GLN A 79 -13.42 -12.97 -34.03
C GLN A 79 -13.55 -14.48 -33.77
N SER A 80 -13.88 -15.22 -34.83
CA SER A 80 -13.69 -16.67 -34.86
C SER A 80 -12.21 -16.96 -34.63
N PHE A 81 -11.89 -17.51 -33.46
CA PHE A 81 -10.58 -18.06 -33.16
C PHE A 81 -10.24 -19.09 -34.24
N VAL A 82 -9.04 -19.02 -34.83
CA VAL A 82 -8.14 -20.19 -35.08
C VAL A 82 -6.90 -19.87 -35.97
N PRO A 83 -6.71 -18.72 -36.66
CA PRO A 83 -5.36 -18.36 -37.16
C PRO A 83 -4.72 -17.15 -36.45
N PHE A 84 -5.44 -16.45 -35.56
CA PHE A 84 -4.90 -15.28 -34.85
C PHE A 84 -3.95 -15.64 -33.69
N PHE A 85 -3.93 -16.88 -33.21
CA PHE A 85 -3.13 -17.27 -32.04
C PHE A 85 -1.61 -17.12 -32.28
N PHE A 86 -1.14 -17.34 -33.52
CA PHE A 86 0.27 -17.17 -33.86
C PHE A 86 0.70 -15.70 -34.04
N ILE A 87 -0.17 -14.86 -34.61
CA ILE A 87 0.10 -13.42 -34.77
C ILE A 87 -0.01 -12.72 -33.40
N HIS A 88 -1.01 -13.06 -32.58
CA HIS A 88 -1.12 -12.52 -31.22
C HIS A 88 0.06 -12.92 -30.34
N LEU A 89 0.58 -14.15 -30.43
CA LEU A 89 1.77 -14.55 -29.67
C LEU A 89 3.01 -13.72 -30.07
N PHE A 90 3.13 -13.34 -31.34
CA PHE A 90 4.23 -12.50 -31.84
C PHE A 90 4.10 -11.04 -31.37
N PHE A 91 2.90 -10.47 -31.43
CA PHE A 91 2.62 -9.13 -30.91
C PHE A 91 2.71 -9.08 -29.38
N PHE A 92 2.27 -10.12 -28.66
CA PHE A 92 2.43 -10.23 -27.20
C PHE A 92 3.91 -10.31 -26.82
N LYS A 93 4.74 -11.08 -27.54
CA LYS A 93 6.20 -11.08 -27.30
C LYS A 93 6.82 -9.70 -27.51
N LYS A 94 6.38 -8.96 -28.53
CA LYS A 94 6.86 -7.59 -28.81
C LYS A 94 6.38 -6.58 -27.76
N ILE A 95 5.12 -6.66 -27.34
CA ILE A 95 4.53 -5.84 -26.27
C ILE A 95 5.21 -6.15 -24.92
N ILE A 96 5.41 -7.42 -24.57
CA ILE A 96 6.15 -7.82 -23.37
C ILE A 96 7.60 -7.31 -23.42
N LYS A 97 8.26 -7.32 -24.59
CA LYS A 97 9.60 -6.74 -24.76
C LYS A 97 9.60 -5.22 -24.56
N LEU A 98 8.60 -4.51 -25.09
CA LEU A 98 8.41 -3.06 -24.90
C LEU A 98 8.08 -2.71 -23.44
N ILE A 99 7.21 -3.47 -22.78
CA ILE A 99 6.89 -3.32 -21.36
C ILE A 99 8.14 -3.56 -20.52
N LYS A 100 8.92 -4.62 -20.79
CA LYS A 100 10.21 -4.87 -20.12
C LYS A 100 11.22 -3.74 -20.36
N GLN A 101 11.23 -3.13 -21.55
CA GLN A 101 12.11 -2.01 -21.87
C GLN A 101 11.67 -0.71 -21.17
N MET A 102 10.37 -0.42 -21.14
CA MET A 102 9.81 0.71 -20.37
C MET A 102 10.03 0.54 -18.87
N MET A 103 9.85 -0.68 -18.33
CA MET A 103 10.19 -0.99 -16.94
C MET A 103 11.68 -0.77 -16.68
N ARG A 104 12.58 -1.23 -17.56
CA ARG A 104 14.03 -0.97 -17.42
C ARG A 104 14.37 0.52 -17.45
N ILE A 105 13.69 1.33 -18.26
CA ILE A 105 13.91 2.79 -18.34
C ILE A 105 13.39 3.48 -17.07
N ASN A 106 12.20 3.12 -16.58
CA ASN A 106 11.67 3.66 -15.32
C ASN A 106 12.51 3.24 -14.12
N ILE A 107 12.95 1.97 -14.05
CA ILE A 107 13.86 1.48 -13.03
C ILE A 107 15.19 2.24 -13.08
N LYS A 108 15.76 2.49 -14.28
CA LYS A 108 16.98 3.31 -14.40
C LYS A 108 16.76 4.76 -13.96
N LYS A 109 15.58 5.35 -14.24
CA LYS A 109 15.24 6.70 -13.77
C LYS A 109 15.02 6.76 -12.25
N MET A 110 14.46 5.72 -11.66
CA MET A 110 14.30 5.58 -10.21
C MET A 110 15.67 5.39 -9.54
N LYS A 111 16.51 4.50 -10.07
CA LYS A 111 17.89 4.30 -9.60
C LYS A 111 18.76 5.55 -9.69
N LYS A 112 18.65 6.32 -10.77
CA LYS A 112 19.38 7.59 -10.89
C LYS A 112 18.92 8.63 -9.85
N LYS A 113 17.70 8.48 -9.32
CA LYS A 113 17.15 9.32 -8.24
C LYS A 113 17.50 8.79 -6.84
N GLU A 114 17.57 7.46 -6.68
CA GLU A 114 18.04 6.80 -5.44
C GLU A 114 19.56 6.91 -5.24
N GLU A 115 20.37 6.85 -6.30
CA GLU A 115 21.83 7.04 -6.23
C GLU A 115 22.24 8.49 -5.92
N GLU A 116 21.30 9.45 -6.01
CA GLU A 116 21.49 10.85 -5.62
C GLU A 116 20.99 11.15 -4.18
N GLU A 117 20.28 10.22 -3.53
CA GLU A 117 19.87 10.34 -2.12
C GLU A 117 20.70 9.38 -1.27
N ASN A 118 21.54 9.92 -0.37
CA ASN A 118 22.33 9.12 0.55
C ASN A 118 21.39 8.20 1.36
N ASP A 119 21.60 6.88 1.31
CA ASP A 119 20.69 5.87 1.87
C ASP A 119 20.48 6.01 3.39
N ASP A 120 21.37 6.74 4.07
CA ASP A 120 21.31 7.05 5.50
C ASP A 120 20.28 8.13 5.92
N ASP A 121 19.67 8.84 4.96
CA ASP A 121 18.91 10.08 5.25
C ASP A 121 17.36 9.92 5.20
N CYS A 122 16.86 8.69 5.13
CA CYS A 122 15.42 8.42 5.07
C CYS A 122 14.97 7.22 5.90
N HIS A 123 13.72 7.29 6.37
CA HIS A 123 13.01 6.21 7.02
C HIS A 123 12.18 5.44 5.99
N LYS A 124 12.49 4.15 5.80
CA LYS A 124 11.77 3.25 4.89
C LYS A 124 10.86 2.32 5.70
N ILE A 125 9.56 2.47 5.53
CA ILE A 125 8.54 1.66 6.20
C ILE A 125 8.05 0.56 5.27
N VAL A 126 8.30 -0.69 5.64
CA VAL A 126 7.94 -1.90 4.87
C VAL A 126 7.05 -2.83 5.69
N ASN A 127 7.29 -2.93 6.99
CA ASN A 127 6.60 -3.80 7.92
C ASN A 127 6.20 -3.05 9.21
N PRO A 128 5.26 -2.09 9.13
CA PRO A 128 4.74 -1.42 10.31
C PRO A 128 3.81 -2.32 11.13
N LEU A 129 3.77 -2.11 12.44
CA LEU A 129 2.61 -2.47 13.25
C LEU A 129 1.53 -1.42 13.04
N VAL A 130 0.38 -1.80 12.47
CA VAL A 130 -0.73 -0.87 12.22
C VAL A 130 -1.91 -1.16 13.16
N LEU A 131 -2.25 -0.19 14.01
CA LEU A 131 -3.43 -0.22 14.87
C LEU A 131 -4.47 0.79 14.38
N LEU A 132 -5.59 0.29 13.84
CA LEU A 132 -6.73 1.09 13.39
C LEU A 132 -7.84 1.06 14.44
N THR A 133 -8.04 2.19 15.11
CA THR A 133 -8.94 2.27 16.26
C THR A 133 -9.97 3.38 16.06
N GLY A 134 -11.16 3.21 16.64
CA GLY A 134 -12.20 4.22 16.55
C GLY A 134 -13.54 3.77 17.10
N ALA A 135 -14.44 4.74 17.27
CA ALA A 135 -15.83 4.53 17.68
C ALA A 135 -16.75 5.38 16.79
N ALA A 136 -17.82 4.77 16.31
CA ALA A 136 -18.88 5.43 15.54
C ALA A 136 -20.09 5.71 16.41
N LYS A 137 -20.44 4.77 17.32
CA LYS A 137 -21.63 4.82 18.17
C LYS A 137 -21.26 5.07 19.63
N TYR A 138 -21.96 6.02 20.23
CA TYR A 138 -21.77 6.56 21.57
C TYR A 138 -23.10 6.46 22.36
N GLU A 139 -23.04 6.52 23.69
CA GLU A 139 -24.20 6.45 24.59
C GLU A 139 -25.01 7.77 24.60
N ASN A 140 -24.29 8.90 24.61
CA ASN A 140 -24.74 10.27 24.84
C ASN A 140 -24.23 11.25 23.78
N LEU A 141 -23.15 10.94 23.04
CA LEU A 141 -22.66 11.77 21.93
C LEU A 141 -23.30 11.41 20.58
N ASP A 142 -23.18 12.33 19.63
CA ASP A 142 -23.69 12.12 18.27
C ASP A 142 -23.08 10.90 17.60
N TYR A 143 -23.94 10.12 16.93
CA TYR A 143 -23.51 9.01 16.08
C TYR A 143 -22.71 9.52 14.88
N LEU A 144 -21.55 8.92 14.64
CA LEU A 144 -20.63 9.23 13.55
C LEU A 144 -20.58 8.09 12.52
N PRO A 145 -21.61 7.92 11.66
CA PRO A 145 -21.62 6.85 10.66
C PRO A 145 -20.42 6.91 9.70
N GLY A 146 -19.86 8.12 9.51
CA GLY A 146 -18.62 8.41 8.79
C GLY A 146 -17.44 7.53 9.16
N VAL A 147 -17.30 7.28 10.47
CA VAL A 147 -16.13 6.59 11.04
C VAL A 147 -15.99 5.16 10.54
N LYS A 148 -17.12 4.46 10.32
CA LYS A 148 -17.12 3.07 9.84
C LYS A 148 -16.52 2.98 8.46
N THR A 149 -16.97 3.87 7.58
CA THR A 149 -16.45 4.00 6.22
C THR A 149 -14.96 4.33 6.26
N ASP A 150 -14.56 5.28 7.11
CA ASP A 150 -13.16 5.69 7.23
C ASP A 150 -12.24 4.54 7.67
N LEU A 151 -12.63 3.83 8.74
CA LEU A 151 -11.87 2.67 9.23
C LEU A 151 -11.74 1.59 8.15
N MET A 152 -12.80 1.34 7.38
CA MET A 152 -12.75 0.34 6.30
C MET A 152 -11.88 0.76 5.12
N ILE A 153 -11.92 2.04 4.71
CA ILE A 153 -11.08 2.54 3.63
C ILE A 153 -9.60 2.54 4.07
N LEU A 154 -9.30 2.94 5.30
CA LEU A 154 -7.94 2.92 5.85
C LEU A 154 -7.43 1.48 6.02
N ARG A 155 -8.27 0.56 6.46
CA ARG A 155 -7.94 -0.87 6.52
C ARG A 155 -7.57 -1.39 5.14
N LYS A 156 -8.40 -1.13 4.13
CA LYS A 156 -8.11 -1.50 2.74
C LYS A 156 -6.79 -0.89 2.25
N LEU A 157 -6.52 0.37 2.57
CA LEU A 157 -5.27 1.02 2.21
C LEU A 157 -4.07 0.27 2.80
N PHE A 158 -4.01 0.11 4.12
CA PHE A 158 -2.83 -0.46 4.75
C PHE A 158 -2.71 -1.98 4.50
N GLU A 159 -3.81 -2.72 4.57
CA GLU A 159 -3.82 -4.18 4.45
C GLU A 159 -3.73 -4.63 2.99
N GLU A 160 -4.66 -4.22 2.12
CA GLU A 160 -4.71 -4.71 0.73
C GLU A 160 -3.74 -3.97 -0.19
N ILE A 161 -3.65 -2.64 -0.05
CA ILE A 161 -2.87 -1.80 -0.98
C ILE A 161 -1.40 -1.75 -0.56
N TYR A 162 -1.07 -1.69 0.72
CA TYR A 162 0.32 -1.68 1.19
C TYR A 162 0.82 -3.07 1.64
N GLY A 163 -0.05 -4.02 1.93
CA GLY A 163 0.36 -5.37 2.38
C GLY A 163 0.86 -5.40 3.82
N TYR A 164 0.39 -4.47 4.66
CA TYR A 164 0.76 -4.38 6.07
C TYR A 164 -0.14 -5.26 6.94
N LYS A 165 0.38 -5.65 8.10
CA LYS A 165 -0.40 -6.31 9.15
C LYS A 165 -1.21 -5.25 9.88
N VAL A 166 -2.54 -5.35 9.78
CA VAL A 166 -3.47 -4.36 10.33
C VAL A 166 -4.36 -5.00 11.39
N TYR A 167 -4.42 -4.37 12.55
CA TYR A 167 -5.33 -4.72 13.63
C TYR A 167 -6.38 -3.63 13.77
N CYS A 168 -7.66 -3.99 13.67
CA CYS A 168 -8.76 -3.03 13.69
C CYS A 168 -9.75 -3.35 14.80
N THR A 169 -10.20 -2.32 15.53
CA THR A 169 -11.25 -2.47 16.56
C THR A 169 -12.65 -2.61 15.98
N TYR A 170 -12.84 -2.25 14.71
CA TYR A 170 -14.13 -2.32 14.01
C TYR A 170 -14.17 -3.54 13.08
N ASP A 171 -15.26 -4.30 13.18
CA ASP A 171 -15.60 -5.41 12.29
C ASP A 171 -16.94 -5.12 11.61
N PRO A 172 -16.99 -4.98 10.27
CA PRO A 172 -18.23 -4.72 9.55
C PRO A 172 -19.27 -5.85 9.69
N ASN A 173 -18.85 -7.06 10.06
CA ASN A 173 -19.75 -8.19 10.31
C ASN A 173 -20.29 -8.22 11.74
N ASN A 174 -19.75 -7.38 12.64
CA ASN A 174 -20.18 -7.29 14.02
C ASN A 174 -20.56 -5.83 14.38
N PRO A 175 -21.84 -5.44 14.24
CA PRO A 175 -22.30 -4.08 14.53
C PRO A 175 -22.02 -3.59 15.96
N GLU A 176 -21.83 -4.48 16.94
CA GLU A 176 -21.49 -4.07 18.30
C GLU A 176 -20.12 -3.38 18.38
N THR A 177 -19.23 -3.66 17.42
CA THR A 177 -17.91 -3.02 17.31
C THR A 177 -17.97 -1.59 16.78
N GLU A 178 -19.17 -1.07 16.43
CA GLU A 178 -19.37 0.36 16.20
C GLU A 178 -19.14 1.19 17.48
N SER A 179 -19.30 0.56 18.65
CA SER A 179 -18.96 1.12 19.94
C SER A 179 -17.62 0.54 20.42
N LEU A 180 -16.77 1.38 20.99
CA LEU A 180 -15.51 1.00 21.60
C LEU A 180 -15.38 1.66 22.96
N THR A 181 -15.71 0.93 24.02
CA THR A 181 -15.64 1.43 25.40
C THR A 181 -14.20 1.63 25.85
N PHE A 182 -13.98 2.45 26.87
CA PHE A 182 -12.66 2.65 27.46
C PHE A 182 -11.98 1.35 27.88
N LYS A 183 -12.76 0.42 28.47
CA LYS A 183 -12.24 -0.89 28.88
C LYS A 183 -11.78 -1.71 27.67
N GLN A 184 -12.62 -1.82 26.63
CA GLN A 184 -12.27 -2.55 25.40
C GLN A 184 -11.04 -1.93 24.71
N PHE A 185 -10.98 -0.60 24.64
CA PHE A 185 -9.84 0.09 24.04
C PHE A 185 -8.54 -0.20 24.79
N ASN A 186 -8.56 -0.17 26.12
CA ASN A 186 -7.38 -0.52 26.92
C ASN A 186 -6.96 -1.99 26.77
N ILE A 187 -7.93 -2.91 26.73
CA ILE A 187 -7.64 -4.33 26.49
C ILE A 187 -6.94 -4.49 25.14
N PHE A 188 -7.50 -3.90 24.09
CA PHE A 188 -6.92 -3.93 22.73
C PHE A 188 -5.47 -3.42 22.71
N LEU A 189 -5.20 -2.25 23.31
CA LEU A 189 -3.85 -1.69 23.36
C LEU A 189 -2.89 -2.57 24.16
N ASN A 190 -3.32 -3.06 25.33
CA ASN A 190 -2.51 -3.90 26.20
C ASN A 190 -2.20 -5.26 25.59
N ASP A 191 -3.14 -5.85 24.85
CA ASP A 191 -2.95 -7.14 24.17
C ASP A 191 -1.89 -7.02 23.08
N HIS A 192 -1.92 -5.94 22.29
CA HIS A 192 -0.91 -5.68 21.26
C HIS A 192 0.45 -5.31 21.85
N TYR A 193 0.47 -4.49 22.90
CA TYR A 193 1.69 -4.17 23.64
C TYR A 193 2.32 -5.43 24.28
N SER A 194 1.51 -6.27 24.92
CA SER A 194 1.98 -7.52 25.53
C SER A 194 2.51 -8.50 24.47
N SER A 195 1.86 -8.55 23.32
CA SER A 195 2.32 -9.36 22.18
C SER A 195 3.68 -8.87 21.70
N LEU A 196 3.85 -7.55 21.56
CA LEU A 196 5.10 -6.91 21.16
C LEU A 196 6.28 -7.27 22.08
N ILE A 197 6.04 -7.34 23.40
CA ILE A 197 7.07 -7.70 24.38
C ILE A 197 7.36 -9.20 24.40
N LYS A 198 6.34 -10.04 24.21
CA LYS A 198 6.47 -11.51 24.30
C LYS A 198 7.06 -12.13 23.03
N SER A 199 6.75 -11.58 21.85
CA SER A 199 7.22 -12.11 20.58
C SER A 199 8.44 -11.34 20.09
N ASN A 200 9.60 -12.01 20.06
CA ASN A 200 10.77 -11.51 19.30
C ASN A 200 10.62 -11.74 17.78
N ASP A 201 9.53 -12.36 17.32
CA ASP A 201 9.38 -12.83 15.94
C ASP A 201 8.85 -11.75 14.98
N ASP A 202 8.02 -10.82 15.46
CA ASP A 202 7.49 -9.74 14.61
C ASP A 202 8.50 -8.58 14.57
N ASN A 203 9.44 -8.63 13.62
CA ASN A 203 10.41 -7.55 13.38
C ASN A 203 9.73 -6.34 12.71
N TYR A 204 8.95 -5.57 13.48
CA TYR A 204 8.33 -4.34 13.01
C TYR A 204 9.39 -3.25 12.83
N ASP A 205 9.36 -2.58 11.68
CA ASP A 205 10.27 -1.47 11.36
C ASP A 205 9.72 -0.10 11.74
N SER A 206 8.45 -0.03 12.15
CA SER A 206 7.75 1.21 12.43
C SER A 206 6.40 0.96 13.10
N PHE A 207 5.79 2.03 13.61
CA PHE A 207 4.48 1.99 14.25
C PHE A 207 3.53 2.96 13.56
N ILE A 208 2.31 2.51 13.26
CA ILE A 208 1.23 3.35 12.73
C ILE A 208 0.01 3.19 13.62
N PHE A 209 -0.39 4.26 14.30
CA PHE A 209 -1.62 4.32 15.08
C PHE A 209 -2.62 5.27 14.42
N VAL A 210 -3.87 4.82 14.31
CA VAL A 210 -4.94 5.63 13.75
C VAL A 210 -6.12 5.66 14.72
N TRP A 211 -6.65 6.85 14.95
CA TRP A 211 -7.92 7.06 15.67
C TRP A 211 -8.94 7.75 14.76
N CYS A 212 -10.13 7.16 14.62
CA CYS A 212 -11.29 7.76 13.96
C CYS A 212 -12.46 7.88 14.94
N GLY A 213 -13.01 9.08 15.14
CA GLY A 213 -14.16 9.29 16.02
C GLY A 213 -14.19 10.66 16.68
N HIS A 214 -14.88 10.77 17.80
CA HIS A 214 -14.84 11.97 18.62
C HIS A 214 -13.48 12.17 19.28
N GLY A 215 -13.12 13.43 19.44
CA GLY A 215 -11.89 13.87 20.08
C GLY A 215 -12.10 15.23 20.73
N ASN A 216 -11.29 15.52 21.73
CA ASN A 216 -11.28 16.83 22.37
C ASN A 216 -9.85 17.28 22.63
N THR A 217 -9.71 18.54 23.02
CA THR A 217 -8.46 19.11 23.53
C THR A 217 -8.75 19.68 24.91
N LYS A 218 -8.23 19.05 25.96
CA LYS A 218 -8.34 19.54 27.33
C LYS A 218 -7.09 20.35 27.68
N LEU A 219 -7.26 21.43 28.44
CA LEU A 219 -6.18 22.36 28.84
C LEU A 219 -5.02 21.65 29.57
N GLU A 220 -5.31 20.67 30.43
CA GLU A 220 -4.30 20.01 31.27
C GLU A 220 -3.71 18.73 30.65
N GLU A 221 -4.49 17.98 29.87
CA GLU A 221 -4.11 16.65 29.37
C GLU A 221 -3.84 16.59 27.86
N GLY A 222 -3.99 17.73 27.18
CA GLY A 222 -3.80 17.86 25.74
C GLY A 222 -4.92 17.19 24.93
N ASP A 223 -4.54 16.61 23.79
CA ASP A 223 -5.46 15.91 22.91
C ASP A 223 -5.98 14.60 23.55
N THR A 224 -7.30 14.40 23.51
CA THR A 224 -7.96 13.19 24.03
C THR A 224 -8.75 12.46 22.95
N LEU A 225 -8.89 11.15 23.13
CA LEU A 225 -9.66 10.23 22.29
C LEU A 225 -10.90 9.80 23.07
N ILE A 226 -12.10 10.14 22.61
CA ILE A 226 -13.35 9.87 23.35
C ILE A 226 -13.88 8.48 22.98
N THR A 227 -14.07 7.62 23.97
CA THR A 227 -14.58 6.25 23.80
C THR A 227 -16.11 6.23 23.86
N SER A 228 -16.74 5.13 23.45
CA SER A 228 -18.19 5.06 23.28
C SER A 228 -19.00 5.14 24.57
N ASP A 229 -18.39 4.84 25.71
CA ASP A 229 -19.00 4.86 27.03
C ASP A 229 -19.17 6.27 27.61
N ASP A 230 -18.81 7.31 26.84
CA ASP A 230 -18.94 8.75 27.12
C ASP A 230 -18.41 9.21 28.49
N ASP A 231 -17.96 10.46 28.59
CA ASP A 231 -17.14 10.98 29.73
C ASP A 231 -15.82 10.24 30.00
N LYS A 232 -15.61 9.06 29.41
CA LYS A 232 -14.35 8.34 29.36
C LYS A 232 -13.58 8.70 28.10
N TYR A 233 -12.29 8.82 28.29
CA TYR A 233 -11.39 9.16 27.23
C TYR A 233 -10.00 8.63 27.58
N LYS A 234 -9.22 8.40 26.54
CA LYS A 234 -7.79 8.12 26.68
C LYS A 234 -7.03 9.38 26.26
N SER A 235 -6.11 9.84 27.10
CA SER A 235 -5.16 10.87 26.68
C SER A 235 -4.33 10.33 25.53
N PHE A 236 -4.21 11.10 24.46
CA PHE A 236 -3.41 10.74 23.30
C PHE A 236 -1.94 10.56 23.69
N LYS A 237 -1.45 11.38 24.64
CA LYS A 237 -0.11 11.25 25.21
C LYS A 237 0.15 9.86 25.79
N LYS A 238 -0.82 9.30 26.51
CA LYS A 238 -0.70 7.93 27.07
C LYS A 238 -0.62 6.85 26.00
N ILE A 239 -1.21 7.06 24.82
CA ILE A 239 -1.05 6.13 23.69
C ILE A 239 0.39 6.18 23.17
N GLN A 240 0.96 7.38 23.07
CA GLN A 240 2.36 7.55 22.70
C GLN A 240 3.25 6.85 23.73
N GLU A 241 3.10 7.17 25.02
CA GLU A 241 3.89 6.57 26.11
C GLU A 241 3.95 5.02 26.05
N ILE A 242 2.81 4.34 25.84
CA ILE A 242 2.75 2.86 25.78
C ILE A 242 3.62 2.26 24.66
N PHE A 243 3.61 2.87 23.47
CA PHE A 243 4.27 2.29 22.29
C PHE A 243 5.63 2.93 21.99
N THR A 244 6.07 3.85 22.84
CA THR A 244 7.29 4.62 22.56
C THR A 244 8.23 4.69 23.76
N HIS A 245 7.72 4.97 24.96
CA HIS A 245 8.53 5.08 26.18
C HIS A 245 8.64 3.74 26.92
N ASP A 246 7.55 2.98 26.96
CA ASP A 246 7.49 1.74 27.74
C ASP A 246 8.15 0.55 27.02
N THR A 247 8.64 0.75 25.78
CA THR A 247 9.28 -0.29 24.97
C THR A 247 10.37 0.25 24.04
N ASP A 248 11.50 -0.46 23.97
CA ASP A 248 12.59 -0.15 23.03
C ASP A 248 12.33 -0.62 21.60
N VAL A 249 11.21 -1.30 21.35
CA VAL A 249 10.93 -1.94 20.05
C VAL A 249 10.88 -0.92 18.89
N PHE A 250 10.44 0.30 19.19
CA PHE A 250 10.36 1.41 18.24
C PHE A 250 11.39 2.52 18.49
N LEU A 251 12.48 2.22 19.20
CA LEU A 251 13.59 3.15 19.36
C LEU A 251 14.25 3.41 18.01
N ASN A 252 14.44 4.69 17.65
CA ASN A 252 14.98 5.16 16.36
C ASN A 252 14.20 4.68 15.11
N LYS A 253 12.94 4.26 15.29
CA LYS A 253 12.04 3.85 14.21
C LYS A 253 10.90 4.86 14.07
N PRO A 254 10.40 5.11 12.86
CA PRO A 254 9.35 6.09 12.65
C PRO A 254 8.03 5.65 13.30
N LYS A 255 7.40 6.59 14.01
CA LYS A 255 6.14 6.44 14.72
C LYS A 255 5.12 7.41 14.13
N ILE A 256 4.14 6.89 13.40
CA ILE A 256 3.13 7.68 12.70
C ILE A 256 1.82 7.60 13.46
N PHE A 257 1.26 8.74 13.82
CA PHE A 257 -0.06 8.84 14.42
C PHE A 257 -0.99 9.63 13.51
N ILE A 258 -2.17 9.08 13.23
CA ILE A 258 -3.21 9.72 12.42
C ILE A 258 -4.44 9.92 13.30
N LYS A 259 -4.75 11.17 13.63
CA LYS A 259 -5.94 11.53 14.40
C LYS A 259 -6.99 12.11 13.45
N ASN A 260 -7.95 11.26 13.08
CA ASN A 260 -9.13 11.66 12.34
C ASN A 260 -10.30 11.91 13.30
N ALA A 261 -10.20 12.99 14.07
CA ALA A 261 -11.19 13.36 15.08
C ALA A 261 -11.29 14.88 15.24
N CYS A 262 -12.47 15.35 15.63
CA CYS A 262 -12.67 16.75 15.98
C CYS A 262 -11.72 17.16 17.13
N ARG A 263 -11.40 18.45 17.20
CA ARG A 263 -10.50 19.01 18.22
C ARG A 263 -11.15 20.18 18.97
N GLY A 264 -12.34 19.91 19.49
CA GLY A 264 -13.15 20.86 20.27
C GLY A 264 -13.81 21.97 19.43
N ASN A 265 -14.78 22.64 20.05
CA ASN A 265 -15.56 23.76 19.48
C ASN A 265 -15.14 25.12 20.05
N GLU A 266 -14.06 25.19 20.82
CA GLU A 266 -13.59 26.48 21.33
C GLU A 266 -13.21 27.36 20.15
N GLU A 267 -13.83 28.54 20.06
CA GLU A 267 -13.40 29.56 19.11
C GLU A 267 -11.89 29.71 19.25
N PRO A 268 -11.12 29.74 18.14
CA PRO A 268 -9.71 30.03 18.21
C PRO A 268 -9.56 31.43 18.80
N GLN A 269 -9.37 31.51 20.13
CA GLN A 269 -9.21 32.79 20.82
C GLN A 269 -8.12 33.55 20.07
N LYS A 270 -8.43 34.80 19.70
CA LYS A 270 -7.50 35.70 18.99
C LYS A 270 -6.17 35.71 19.75
N ARG A 271 -5.22 34.92 19.27
CA ARG A 271 -3.92 34.74 19.91
C ARG A 271 -3.23 36.10 19.93
N LYS A 272 -2.94 36.63 21.12
CA LYS A 272 -2.06 37.80 21.26
C LYS A 272 -0.69 37.39 20.72
N ARG A 273 -0.21 38.12 19.72
CA ARG A 273 1.15 38.04 19.18
C ARG A 273 2.11 38.38 20.32
N GLY A 274 2.66 37.40 21.03
CA GLY A 274 3.67 37.66 22.07
C GLY A 274 3.74 36.69 23.25
N THR A 275 2.73 35.86 23.53
CA THR A 275 2.88 34.84 24.58
C THR A 275 3.39 33.54 23.98
N ASN A 276 4.66 33.23 24.25
CA ASN A 276 5.32 31.94 24.04
C ASN A 276 4.68 30.84 24.93
N GLN A 277 3.39 30.59 24.77
CA GLN A 277 2.86 29.27 25.03
C GLN A 277 2.96 28.54 23.70
N GLN A 278 4.13 27.96 23.44
CA GLN A 278 4.15 26.67 22.75
C GLN A 278 3.03 25.88 23.43
N GLN A 279 1.98 25.48 22.68
CA GLN A 279 1.16 24.37 23.13
C GLN A 279 2.16 23.34 23.62
N GLN A 280 2.07 22.99 24.89
CA GLN A 280 3.04 22.14 25.55
C GLN A 280 2.93 20.75 24.93
N TRP A 281 3.53 20.56 23.75
CA TRP A 281 3.83 19.27 23.15
C TRP A 281 5.01 18.69 23.94
N HIS A 282 4.81 18.53 25.25
CA HIS A 282 5.79 17.95 26.14
C HIS A 282 6.02 16.51 25.68
N ASN A 283 7.24 16.22 25.25
CA ASN A 283 7.76 14.89 24.90
C ASN A 283 7.21 14.31 23.58
N ILE A 284 7.36 15.03 22.47
CA ILE A 284 7.38 14.31 21.18
C ILE A 284 8.75 13.64 21.08
N GLU A 285 8.77 12.32 21.20
CA GLU A 285 9.97 11.52 20.97
C GLU A 285 10.56 11.74 19.59
N SER A 286 11.83 11.35 19.40
CA SER A 286 12.43 11.32 18.06
C SER A 286 11.59 10.47 17.10
N ASP A 287 11.70 10.79 15.82
CA ASP A 287 11.12 9.98 14.74
C ASP A 287 9.59 9.86 14.79
N THR A 288 8.90 10.86 15.35
CA THR A 288 7.44 10.86 15.46
C THR A 288 6.81 11.82 14.47
N LEU A 289 5.81 11.35 13.73
CA LEU A 289 4.98 12.14 12.83
C LEU A 289 3.52 12.03 13.26
N ILE A 290 2.86 13.16 13.48
CA ILE A 290 1.45 13.23 13.86
C ILE A 290 0.67 14.01 12.81
N ILE A 291 -0.38 13.39 12.27
CA ILE A 291 -1.27 13.96 11.26
C ILE A 291 -2.66 14.12 11.88
N PHE A 292 -3.11 15.36 12.02
CA PHE A 292 -4.45 15.70 12.45
C PHE A 292 -5.29 16.04 11.22
N SER A 293 -6.46 15.41 11.08
CA SER A 293 -7.37 15.71 9.98
C SER A 293 -7.92 17.13 10.03
N THR A 294 -7.86 17.81 11.19
CA THR A 294 -8.29 19.19 11.38
C THR A 294 -7.48 19.93 12.46
N THR A 295 -7.44 21.26 12.40
CA THR A 295 -6.87 22.13 13.44
C THR A 295 -7.79 22.21 14.67
N PRO A 296 -7.29 22.59 15.86
CA PRO A 296 -8.14 22.85 17.02
C PRO A 296 -9.27 23.85 16.71
N GLY A 297 -10.46 23.62 17.26
CA GLY A 297 -11.63 24.49 17.05
C GLY A 297 -12.35 24.31 15.71
N LYS A 298 -12.05 23.26 14.94
CA LYS A 298 -12.64 22.98 13.62
C LYS A 298 -13.28 21.59 13.55
N TYR A 299 -14.38 21.51 12.81
CA TYR A 299 -15.07 20.26 12.51
C TYR A 299 -14.37 19.48 11.39
N ILE A 300 -14.69 18.20 11.31
CA ILE A 300 -14.40 17.32 10.17
C ILE A 300 -15.68 17.20 9.35
N PHE A 301 -15.56 17.28 8.03
CA PHE A 301 -16.70 17.14 7.13
C PHE A 301 -16.69 15.76 6.47
N ASP A 302 -17.84 15.11 6.53
CA ASP A 302 -18.13 13.91 5.74
C ASP A 302 -18.36 14.29 4.28
N SER A 303 -18.01 13.36 3.39
CA SER A 303 -18.31 13.46 1.97
C SER A 303 -19.81 13.48 1.75
N SER A 304 -20.27 14.43 0.93
CA SER A 304 -21.68 14.57 0.55
C SER A 304 -22.08 13.67 -0.62
N ASP A 305 -21.17 12.84 -1.15
CA ASP A 305 -21.44 11.95 -2.28
C ASP A 305 -22.40 10.83 -1.86
N SER A 306 -23.64 10.84 -2.35
CA SER A 306 -24.64 9.82 -2.02
C SER A 306 -24.30 8.42 -2.55
N ASN A 307 -23.37 8.33 -3.51
CA ASN A 307 -23.01 7.08 -4.19
C ASN A 307 -21.79 6.38 -3.58
N LYS A 308 -21.03 7.09 -2.73
CA LYS A 308 -19.92 6.54 -1.95
C LYS A 308 -20.34 6.55 -0.49
N GLY A 309 -19.96 5.54 0.29
CA GLY A 309 -20.24 5.54 1.73
C GLY A 309 -19.82 6.89 2.34
N LYS A 310 -20.63 7.43 3.26
CA LYS A 310 -20.31 8.67 3.98
C LYS A 310 -19.03 8.39 4.77
N GLY A 311 -17.90 8.93 4.33
CA GLY A 311 -16.62 8.93 5.05
C GLY A 311 -16.04 10.33 4.98
N SER A 312 -15.04 10.66 5.80
CA SER A 312 -14.49 12.01 5.86
C SER A 312 -13.73 12.36 4.58
N TYR A 313 -13.76 13.64 4.20
CA TYR A 313 -12.92 14.13 3.10
C TYR A 313 -11.43 13.89 3.35
N PHE A 314 -11.01 13.91 4.62
CA PHE A 314 -9.63 13.58 4.99
C PHE A 314 -9.28 12.16 4.60
N THR A 315 -10.04 11.18 5.05
CA THR A 315 -9.75 9.76 4.79
C THR A 315 -9.82 9.44 3.30
N GLU A 316 -10.81 9.97 2.59
CA GLU A 316 -10.93 9.81 1.14
C GLU A 316 -9.67 10.36 0.43
N CYS A 317 -9.31 11.62 0.69
CA CYS A 317 -8.15 12.25 0.05
C CYS A 317 -6.83 11.58 0.45
N PHE A 318 -6.70 11.16 1.72
CA PHE A 318 -5.54 10.46 2.23
C PHE A 318 -5.33 9.16 1.48
N CYS A 319 -6.37 8.31 1.41
CA CYS A 319 -6.27 7.01 0.77
C CYS A 319 -6.08 7.13 -0.75
N ASP A 320 -6.75 8.08 -1.40
CA ASP A 320 -6.58 8.34 -2.84
C ASP A 320 -5.13 8.71 -3.17
N ILE A 321 -4.56 9.68 -2.45
CA ILE A 321 -3.19 10.16 -2.70
C ILE A 321 -2.16 9.08 -2.39
N MET A 322 -2.29 8.40 -1.25
CA MET A 322 -1.37 7.33 -0.85
C MET A 322 -1.40 6.18 -1.85
N SER A 323 -2.59 5.76 -2.30
CA SER A 323 -2.76 4.70 -3.31
C SER A 323 -2.16 5.08 -4.66
N GLN A 324 -2.36 6.33 -5.12
CA GLN A 324 -1.81 6.80 -6.39
C GLN A 324 -0.29 6.91 -6.37
N ASN A 325 0.26 7.36 -5.23
CA ASN A 325 1.69 7.62 -5.10
C ASN A 325 2.51 6.40 -4.66
N ILE A 326 1.88 5.25 -4.42
CA ILE A 326 2.55 4.00 -4.06
C ILE A 326 3.66 3.61 -5.05
N LYS A 327 3.50 3.93 -6.34
CA LYS A 327 4.48 3.65 -7.41
C LYS A 327 5.51 4.76 -7.62
N LEU A 328 5.25 5.95 -7.08
CA LEU A 328 6.06 7.13 -7.32
C LEU A 328 7.06 7.39 -6.19
N SER A 329 7.06 6.54 -5.15
CA SER A 329 7.95 6.63 -3.98
C SER A 329 8.04 8.06 -3.42
N LYS A 330 6.89 8.70 -3.19
CA LYS A 330 6.86 10.03 -2.56
C LYS A 330 6.93 9.91 -1.05
N SER A 331 7.60 10.85 -0.41
CA SER A 331 7.63 10.92 1.05
C SER A 331 6.23 11.16 1.59
N LEU A 332 6.01 10.76 2.84
CA LEU A 332 4.76 10.97 3.54
C LEU A 332 4.46 12.48 3.68
N ASP A 333 5.46 13.32 3.92
CA ASP A 333 5.28 14.78 3.97
C ASP A 333 4.77 15.36 2.63
N ASP A 334 5.33 14.91 1.51
CA ASP A 334 4.86 15.32 0.19
C ASP A 334 3.43 14.88 -0.08
N ASN A 335 3.10 13.64 0.33
CA ASN A 335 1.74 13.11 0.23
C ASN A 335 0.78 13.93 1.10
N VAL A 336 1.11 14.19 2.37
CA VAL A 336 0.31 15.00 3.29
C VAL A 336 0.11 16.41 2.74
N ARG A 337 1.14 17.02 2.13
CA ARG A 337 0.99 18.33 1.47
C ARG A 337 -0.03 18.31 0.34
N LEU A 338 -0.09 17.24 -0.45
CA LEU A 338 -1.09 17.07 -1.50
C LEU A 338 -2.49 16.84 -0.93
N ILE A 339 -2.59 16.01 0.11
CA ILE A 339 -3.84 15.73 0.82
C ILE A 339 -4.41 17.03 1.40
N THR A 340 -3.59 17.87 2.04
CA THR A 340 -4.00 19.18 2.58
C THR A 340 -4.57 20.08 1.49
N LYS A 341 -3.99 20.10 0.29
CA LYS A 341 -4.51 20.89 -0.83
C LYS A 341 -5.87 20.38 -1.29
N LEU A 342 -6.04 19.06 -1.40
CA LEU A 342 -7.30 18.45 -1.84
C LEU A 342 -8.42 18.61 -0.81
N VAL A 343 -8.14 18.36 0.47
CA VAL A 343 -9.11 18.56 1.55
C VAL A 343 -9.55 20.03 1.62
N LYS A 344 -8.62 20.98 1.48
CA LYS A 344 -8.97 22.41 1.45
C LYS A 344 -9.90 22.75 0.28
N GLN A 345 -9.73 22.10 -0.88
CA GLN A 345 -10.62 22.29 -2.03
C GLN A 345 -12.01 21.68 -1.79
N LYS A 346 -12.08 20.43 -1.32
CA LYS A 346 -13.35 19.73 -1.09
C LYS A 346 -14.17 20.33 0.07
N ALA A 347 -13.51 20.70 1.16
CA ALA A 347 -14.15 21.27 2.34
C ALA A 347 -14.32 22.80 2.28
N LEU A 348 -14.16 23.43 1.11
CA LEU A 348 -14.28 24.89 0.91
C LEU A 348 -13.47 25.72 1.94
N ALA A 349 -12.25 25.27 2.25
CA ALA A 349 -11.37 25.82 3.29
C ALA A 349 -11.87 25.75 4.75
N GLY A 350 -12.99 25.08 5.03
CA GLY A 350 -13.51 24.86 6.38
C GLY A 350 -12.69 23.88 7.22
N GLN A 351 -11.89 23.02 6.58
CA GLN A 351 -11.04 22.02 7.22
C GLN A 351 -9.57 22.24 6.83
N ILE A 352 -8.69 22.23 7.83
CA ILE A 352 -7.24 22.43 7.67
C ILE A 352 -6.52 21.29 8.35
N ILE A 353 -5.81 20.47 7.58
CA ILE A 353 -4.96 19.41 8.12
C ILE A 353 -3.77 20.04 8.84
N GLN A 354 -3.47 19.56 10.03
CA GLN A 354 -2.29 19.96 10.79
C GLN A 354 -1.33 18.76 10.88
N THR A 355 -0.04 19.02 10.72
CA THR A 355 1.00 18.02 10.86
C THR A 355 2.05 18.52 11.84
N THR A 356 2.49 17.64 12.73
CA THR A 356 3.60 17.88 13.66
C THR A 356 4.61 16.76 13.48
N THR A 357 5.89 17.07 13.38
CA THR A 357 6.95 16.07 13.18
C THR A 357 8.18 16.38 14.01
N THR A 358 8.80 15.33 14.54
CA THR A 358 10.16 15.29 15.10
C THR A 358 11.08 14.39 14.29
N CYS A 359 10.60 13.82 13.18
CA CYS A 359 11.45 13.10 12.24
C CYS A 359 12.48 14.08 11.65
N ASP A 360 13.75 13.78 11.83
CA ASP A 360 14.86 14.44 11.15
C ASP A 360 15.06 13.90 9.72
N ARG A 361 14.52 12.71 9.45
CA ARG A 361 14.58 12.01 8.16
C ARG A 361 13.23 11.99 7.45
N ARG A 362 13.27 11.95 6.12
CA ARG A 362 12.06 11.79 5.29
C ARG A 362 11.50 10.39 5.44
N VAL A 363 10.19 10.29 5.64
CA VAL A 363 9.49 9.00 5.82
C VAL A 363 8.87 8.53 4.51
N PHE A 364 9.10 7.28 4.12
CA PHE A 364 8.55 6.66 2.92
C PHE A 364 7.84 5.35 3.27
N LEU A 365 6.60 5.19 2.80
CA LEU A 365 5.84 3.95 2.96
C LEU A 365 5.97 3.13 1.69
N TYR A 366 6.44 1.89 1.84
CA TYR A 366 6.60 0.92 0.76
C TYR A 366 5.57 -0.17 0.85
N ASN A 367 5.04 -0.57 -0.32
CA ASN A 367 4.21 -1.76 -0.41
C ASN A 367 5.07 -3.01 -0.19
N ASN A 368 4.66 -3.85 0.76
CA ASN A 368 5.37 -5.04 1.19
C ASN A 368 5.52 -6.07 0.05
N TYR A 369 4.48 -6.27 -0.78
CA TYR A 369 4.54 -7.15 -1.94
C TYR A 369 5.58 -6.70 -2.96
N TYR A 370 5.63 -5.41 -3.27
CA TYR A 370 6.62 -4.86 -4.19
C TYR A 370 8.02 -4.91 -3.59
N TYR A 371 8.18 -4.58 -2.31
CA TYR A 371 9.47 -4.63 -1.64
C TYR A 371 10.05 -6.04 -1.66
N LEU A 372 9.32 -7.06 -1.19
CA LEU A 372 9.77 -8.47 -1.22
C LEU A 372 10.10 -8.94 -2.65
N SER A 373 9.27 -8.56 -3.63
CA SER A 373 9.55 -8.88 -5.04
C SER A 373 10.80 -8.16 -5.55
N ASN A 374 11.07 -6.93 -5.11
CA ASN A 374 12.26 -6.16 -5.50
C ASN A 374 13.51 -6.63 -4.77
N THR A 375 13.46 -7.05 -3.50
CA THR A 375 14.60 -7.67 -2.82
C THR A 375 15.00 -8.98 -3.52
N SER A 376 14.01 -9.74 -4.02
CA SER A 376 14.27 -10.91 -4.85
C SER A 376 14.89 -10.54 -6.21
N ILE A 377 14.54 -9.37 -6.77
CA ILE A 377 15.15 -8.83 -7.99
C ILE A 377 16.56 -8.29 -7.72
N GLU A 378 16.84 -7.68 -6.56
CA GLU A 378 18.19 -7.29 -6.14
C GLU A 378 19.09 -8.50 -5.92
N MET A 379 18.58 -9.57 -5.29
CA MET A 379 19.26 -10.85 -5.24
C MET A 379 19.53 -11.40 -6.65
N ASN A 380 18.56 -11.30 -7.57
CA ASN A 380 18.74 -11.65 -8.98
C ASN A 380 19.62 -10.67 -9.78
N GLN A 381 20.00 -9.51 -9.23
CA GLN A 381 20.93 -8.54 -9.84
C GLN A 381 22.32 -8.55 -9.19
N ASN A 382 22.47 -9.19 -8.04
CA ASN A 382 23.75 -9.38 -7.38
C ASN A 382 24.59 -10.35 -8.22
N HIS A 383 25.34 -9.79 -9.16
CA HIS A 383 26.13 -10.54 -10.13
C HIS A 383 27.10 -11.53 -9.45
N PRO A 384 27.80 -11.17 -8.34
CA PRO A 384 28.58 -12.15 -7.57
C PRO A 384 27.74 -13.29 -6.98
N TRP A 385 26.56 -13.01 -6.40
CA TRP A 385 25.64 -14.02 -5.85
C TRP A 385 25.12 -14.98 -6.93
N ASN A 386 24.68 -14.45 -8.07
CA ASN A 386 24.22 -15.26 -9.20
C ASN A 386 25.34 -16.14 -9.75
N LYS A 387 26.56 -15.59 -9.87
CA LYS A 387 27.73 -16.34 -10.31
C LYS A 387 28.09 -17.43 -9.30
N ALA A 388 27.96 -17.16 -8.00
CA ALA A 388 28.16 -18.14 -6.94
C ALA A 388 27.12 -19.26 -6.98
N ASN A 389 25.84 -18.93 -7.12
CA ASN A 389 24.76 -19.93 -7.24
C ASN A 389 24.87 -20.76 -8.51
N LYS A 390 25.20 -20.14 -9.65
CA LYS A 390 25.44 -20.88 -10.89
C LYS A 390 26.58 -21.88 -10.70
N LYS A 391 27.67 -21.45 -10.06
CA LYS A 391 28.81 -22.33 -9.80
C LYS A 391 28.47 -23.45 -8.82
N ALA A 392 27.74 -23.14 -7.75
CA ALA A 392 27.25 -24.15 -6.80
C ALA A 392 26.35 -25.18 -7.51
N HIS A 393 25.45 -24.74 -8.39
CA HIS A 393 24.58 -25.63 -9.17
C HIS A 393 25.38 -26.55 -10.11
N GLU A 394 26.43 -26.03 -10.76
CA GLU A 394 27.35 -26.85 -11.56
C GLU A 394 28.00 -27.95 -10.70
N ILE A 395 28.42 -27.62 -9.48
CA ILE A 395 29.04 -28.60 -8.54
C ILE A 395 27.99 -29.62 -8.08
N VAL A 396 26.76 -29.21 -7.76
CA VAL A 396 25.65 -30.15 -7.43
C VAL A 396 25.45 -31.15 -8.57
N ASN A 397 25.38 -30.67 -9.82
CA ASN A 397 25.17 -31.55 -10.97
C ASN A 397 26.34 -32.54 -11.15
N GLN A 398 27.57 -32.09 -10.89
CA GLN A 398 28.74 -32.98 -10.87
C GLN A 398 28.62 -34.03 -9.76
N MET A 399 28.24 -33.65 -8.54
CA MET A 399 28.05 -34.58 -7.42
C MET A 399 26.98 -35.64 -7.73
N ILE A 400 25.86 -35.22 -8.34
CA ILE A 400 24.78 -36.13 -8.77
C ILE A 400 25.33 -37.15 -9.77
N ASN A 401 26.08 -36.71 -10.78
CA ASN A 401 26.68 -37.59 -11.78
C ASN A 401 27.69 -38.57 -11.18
N GLU A 402 28.48 -38.11 -10.20
CA GLU A 402 29.49 -38.91 -9.50
C GLU A 402 28.90 -39.76 -8.35
N LYS A 403 27.57 -39.71 -8.13
CA LYS A 403 26.86 -40.38 -7.02
C LYS A 403 27.47 -40.07 -5.65
N GLN A 404 27.92 -38.84 -5.47
CA GLN A 404 28.46 -38.31 -4.22
C GLN A 404 27.34 -37.76 -3.34
N GLN A 405 27.45 -38.00 -2.03
CA GLN A 405 26.56 -37.41 -1.04
C GLN A 405 27.29 -36.30 -0.29
N GLY A 406 26.59 -35.21 -0.02
CA GLY A 406 27.19 -34.04 0.58
C GLY A 406 26.27 -32.82 0.59
N ILE A 407 26.84 -31.69 1.01
CA ILE A 407 26.16 -30.42 1.17
C ILE A 407 27.02 -29.34 0.52
N ILE A 408 26.39 -28.40 -0.19
CA ILE A 408 27.04 -27.19 -0.68
C ILE A 408 26.49 -26.00 0.10
N VAL A 409 27.40 -25.19 0.64
CA VAL A 409 27.08 -24.00 1.41
C VAL A 409 27.65 -22.78 0.71
N ILE A 410 26.82 -21.77 0.50
CA ILE A 410 27.23 -20.47 -0.04
C ILE A 410 27.07 -19.43 1.08
N SER A 411 28.14 -18.77 1.47
CA SER A 411 28.13 -17.81 2.59
C SER A 411 29.12 -16.67 2.36
N THR A 412 28.82 -15.49 2.92
CA THR A 412 29.75 -14.34 2.87
C THR A 412 30.83 -14.41 3.95
N ASN A 413 30.56 -15.10 5.05
CA ASN A 413 31.38 -15.05 6.27
C ASN A 413 31.64 -16.47 6.84
N ILE A 414 31.81 -17.48 5.97
CA ILE A 414 31.96 -18.87 6.43
C ILE A 414 33.12 -19.05 7.41
N ASP A 415 34.16 -18.22 7.29
CA ASP A 415 35.34 -18.26 8.16
C ASP A 415 35.06 -17.70 9.57
N GLN A 416 33.99 -16.91 9.77
CA GLN A 416 33.57 -16.50 11.12
C GLN A 416 32.97 -17.66 11.92
N PHE A 417 32.46 -18.69 11.23
CA PHE A 417 31.94 -19.91 11.87
C PHE A 417 33.04 -20.94 12.15
N ALA A 418 34.25 -20.72 11.64
CA ALA A 418 35.44 -21.53 11.89
C ALA A 418 36.05 -21.21 13.28
N LYS A 419 35.36 -21.57 14.36
CA LYS A 419 35.94 -21.46 15.73
C LYS A 419 37.05 -22.51 15.94
N SER A 420 38.05 -22.18 16.77
CA SER A 420 39.08 -23.14 17.19
C SER A 420 38.46 -24.22 18.09
N ASN A 421 38.55 -25.48 17.65
CA ASN A 421 37.98 -26.61 18.38
C ASN A 421 38.95 -27.13 19.44
N ASN A 422 38.92 -26.53 20.63
CA ASN A 422 39.63 -27.05 21.81
C ASN A 422 38.77 -28.00 22.66
N LYS A 423 37.55 -28.36 22.23
CA LYS A 423 36.65 -29.23 23.02
C LYS A 423 36.37 -30.54 22.29
N LYS A 424 36.72 -31.66 22.95
CA LYS A 424 36.38 -33.03 22.55
C LYS A 424 34.89 -33.28 22.82
N PHE A 425 34.06 -33.13 21.80
CA PHE A 425 32.67 -33.60 21.83
C PHE A 425 32.60 -34.96 21.12
N TRP A 426 31.94 -35.93 21.74
CA TRP A 426 32.08 -37.34 21.38
C TRP A 426 30.96 -37.92 20.52
N GLN A 427 29.95 -37.17 20.05
CA GLN A 427 28.83 -37.83 19.35
C GLN A 427 28.21 -37.09 18.14
N GLU A 428 28.53 -35.82 17.86
CA GLU A 428 28.10 -35.15 16.61
C GLU A 428 29.25 -34.27 16.10
N VAL A 429 29.59 -34.34 14.80
CA VAL A 429 30.59 -33.46 14.20
C VAL A 429 29.93 -32.09 13.97
N PRO A 430 30.27 -31.04 14.74
CA PRO A 430 29.63 -29.74 14.57
C PRO A 430 29.98 -29.17 13.20
N PHE A 431 29.07 -28.41 12.59
CA PHE A 431 29.32 -27.74 11.31
C PHE A 431 30.62 -26.90 11.31
N SER A 432 30.99 -26.32 12.46
CA SER A 432 32.26 -25.60 12.65
C SER A 432 33.51 -26.50 12.54
N MET A 433 33.42 -27.79 12.91
CA MET A 433 34.49 -28.77 12.65
C MET A 433 34.59 -29.10 11.16
N MET A 434 33.45 -29.23 10.47
CA MET A 434 33.45 -29.55 9.04
C MET A 434 34.12 -28.46 8.22
N ILE A 435 33.87 -27.18 8.53
CA ILE A 435 34.49 -26.01 7.86
C ILE A 435 36.02 -26.07 7.92
N ASN A 436 36.59 -26.50 9.04
CA ASN A 436 38.04 -26.55 9.26
C ASN A 436 38.69 -27.89 8.89
N SER A 437 37.90 -28.89 8.50
CA SER A 437 38.39 -30.23 8.27
C SER A 437 38.74 -30.46 6.81
N LYS A 438 40.00 -30.81 6.53
CA LYS A 438 40.44 -31.33 5.22
C LYS A 438 39.77 -32.65 4.83
N GLU A 439 39.20 -33.35 5.81
CA GLU A 439 38.49 -34.61 5.59
C GLU A 439 37.12 -34.37 4.95
N TYR A 440 36.38 -33.37 5.45
CA TYR A 440 34.99 -33.08 5.06
C TYR A 440 34.89 -31.98 4.00
N LEU A 441 35.65 -30.89 4.11
CA LEU A 441 35.68 -29.81 3.12
C LEU A 441 36.51 -30.22 1.91
N LYS A 442 35.85 -30.64 0.83
CA LYS A 442 36.50 -31.09 -0.40
C LYS A 442 36.90 -29.95 -1.32
N GLN A 443 36.10 -28.89 -1.33
CA GLN A 443 36.33 -27.76 -2.22
C GLN A 443 35.82 -26.48 -1.58
N LYS A 444 36.61 -25.42 -1.68
CA LYS A 444 36.19 -24.05 -1.35
C LYS A 444 36.50 -23.15 -2.54
N ILE A 445 35.48 -22.50 -3.09
CA ILE A 445 35.61 -21.55 -4.20
C ILE A 445 35.15 -20.18 -3.71
N ILE A 446 35.88 -19.13 -4.06
CA ILE A 446 35.55 -17.75 -3.69
C ILE A 446 35.10 -17.00 -4.95
N ILE A 447 33.92 -16.39 -4.91
CA ILE A 447 33.38 -15.54 -5.97
C ILE A 447 32.93 -14.21 -5.35
N GLY A 448 33.76 -13.18 -5.52
CA GLY A 448 33.55 -11.89 -4.85
C GLY A 448 33.58 -12.07 -3.33
N LYS A 449 32.54 -11.61 -2.64
CA LYS A 449 32.38 -11.79 -1.19
C LYS A 449 31.83 -13.16 -0.77
N TYR A 450 31.48 -14.05 -1.72
CA TYR A 450 30.86 -15.33 -1.42
C TYR A 450 31.86 -16.47 -1.46
N SER A 451 31.87 -17.31 -0.42
CA SER A 451 32.53 -18.60 -0.37
C SER A 451 31.53 -19.71 -0.65
N ILE A 452 31.84 -20.59 -1.60
CA ILE A 452 31.11 -21.81 -1.93
C ILE A 452 31.92 -22.97 -1.38
N CYS A 453 31.41 -23.63 -0.34
CA CYS A 453 32.05 -24.76 0.32
C CYS A 453 31.30 -26.05 0.02
N LEU A 454 32.01 -27.02 -0.52
CA LEU A 454 31.53 -28.38 -0.76
C LEU A 454 31.99 -29.28 0.38
N PHE A 455 31.01 -29.88 1.06
CA PHE A 455 31.24 -30.90 2.08
C PHE A 455 30.73 -32.23 1.58
N CYS A 456 31.57 -33.25 1.54
CA CYS A 456 31.12 -34.60 1.17
C CYS A 456 31.09 -35.50 2.42
N SER A 457 30.05 -36.32 2.54
CA SER A 457 30.07 -37.41 3.52
C SER A 457 30.99 -38.53 3.00
N LYS A 458 31.68 -39.20 3.91
CA LYS A 458 32.27 -40.50 3.58
C LYS A 458 31.12 -41.51 3.45
N LYS A 459 31.19 -42.36 2.42
CA LYS A 459 30.37 -43.57 2.37
C LYS A 459 30.84 -44.56 3.42
#